data_AF-A0A9D7ZY07-F1
#
_entry.id   AF-A0A9D7ZY07-F1
#
_cell.length_a   1.000
_cell.length_b   1.000
_cell.length_c   1.000
_cell.angle_alpha   90.00
_cell.angle_beta   90.00
_cell.angle_gamma   90.00
#
_symmetry.space_group_name_H-M   'P 1'
#
loop_
_entity.id
_entity.type
_entity.pdbx_description
1 polymer ?
#
loop_
_entity_poly.entity_id
_entity_poly.type
_entity_poly.pdbx_seq_one_letter_code
_entity_poly.pdbx_strand_id
1 'polypeptide(L)' 'MRLTSSMLIERDLETGIMAMSKGVAYTACIVAKMIVKGAIKEKGVLSPVTHIPVAPFMEHLKKRGIVISEKMEELTD' A
#
# COMPACT_ATOMS: atom_id res chain seq x y z
N MET A 1 21.93 -4.50 -13.55
CA MET A 1 20.71 -5.09 -12.94
C MET A 1 19.63 -4.03 -12.85
N ARG A 2 18.42 -4.32 -13.34
CA ARG A 2 17.26 -3.43 -13.37
C ARG A 2 16.15 -4.03 -12.51
N LEU A 3 15.63 -3.24 -11.56
CA LEU A 3 14.41 -3.55 -10.82
C LEU A 3 13.26 -2.74 -11.42
N THR A 4 12.15 -3.40 -11.72
CA THR A 4 10.89 -2.74 -12.09
C THR A 4 9.82 -3.12 -11.09
N SER A 5 9.24 -2.11 -10.44
CA SER A 5 8.09 -2.29 -9.55
C SER A 5 6.86 -1.70 -10.25
N SER A 6 5.80 -2.50 -10.33
CA SER A 6 4.55 -2.14 -11.01
C SER A 6 3.36 -2.37 -10.10
N MET A 7 2.40 -1.46 -10.18
CA MET A 7 1.13 -1.55 -9.46
C MET A 7 0.01 -1.21 -10.43
N LEU A 8 -0.99 -2.08 -10.50
CA LEU A 8 -2.21 -1.85 -11.26
C LEU A 8 -3.40 -1.91 -10.31
N ILE A 9 -4.25 -0.89 -10.35
CA ILE A 9 -5.49 -0.83 -9.60
C ILE A 9 -6.62 -0.39 -10.52
N GLU A 10 -7.71 -1.15 -10.49
CA GLU A 10 -8.88 -0.89 -11.32
C GLU A 10 -10.06 -0.40 -10.48
N ARG A 11 -10.96 0.34 -11.13
CA ARG A 11 -12.22 0.73 -10.52
C ARG A 11 -13.06 -0.52 -10.24
N ASP A 12 -13.79 -0.48 -9.16
CA ASP A 12 -14.78 -1.50 -8.84
C ASP A 12 -16.10 -1.14 -9.54
N LEU A 13 -16.54 -2.01 -10.44
CA LEU A 13 -17.77 -1.82 -11.21
C LEU A 13 -19.03 -2.17 -10.42
N GLU A 14 -18.92 -3.04 -9.41
CA GLU A 14 -20.06 -3.45 -8.60
C GLU A 14 -20.46 -2.34 -7.63
N THR A 15 -19.47 -1.74 -6.97
CA THR A 15 -19.70 -0.67 -5.99
C THR A 15 -19.60 0.74 -6.57
N GLY A 16 -19.03 0.89 -7.77
CA GLY A 16 -18.76 2.17 -8.41
C GLY A 16 -17.53 2.92 -7.85
N ILE A 17 -16.75 2.30 -6.96
CA ILE A 17 -15.56 2.95 -6.38
C ILE A 17 -14.46 3.07 -7.42
N MET A 18 -13.96 4.30 -7.63
CA MET A 18 -12.86 4.57 -8.57
C MET A 18 -11.52 4.00 -8.10
N ALA A 19 -10.65 3.65 -9.05
CA ALA A 19 -9.30 3.17 -8.77
C ALA A 19 -8.51 4.12 -7.84
N MET A 20 -8.53 5.42 -8.15
CA MET A 20 -7.85 6.44 -7.35
C MET A 20 -8.37 6.48 -5.91
N SER A 21 -9.69 6.39 -5.74
CA SER A 21 -10.33 6.35 -4.42
C SER A 21 -9.88 5.14 -3.61
N LYS A 22 -9.70 3.97 -4.23
CA LYS A 22 -9.15 2.78 -3.56
C LYS A 22 -7.72 3.03 -3.10
N GLY A 23 -6.85 3.54 -3.98
CA GLY A 23 -5.45 3.83 -3.64
C GLY A 23 -5.27 4.80 -2.48
N VAL A 24 -6.12 5.84 -2.40
CA VAL A 24 -6.06 6.84 -1.33
C VAL A 24 -6.77 6.37 -0.05
N ALA A 25 -8.01 5.94 -0.15
CA ALA A 25 -8.82 5.64 1.04
C ALA A 25 -8.36 4.36 1.74
N TYR A 26 -7.96 3.32 1.00
CA TYR A 26 -7.56 2.06 1.63
C TYR A 26 -6.29 2.23 2.45
N THR A 27 -5.30 2.94 1.92
CA THR A 27 -4.05 3.24 2.64
C THR A 27 -4.34 4.02 3.93
N ALA A 28 -5.14 5.09 3.85
CA ALA A 28 -5.56 5.89 5.01
C ALA A 28 -6.32 5.05 6.05
N CYS A 29 -7.33 4.28 5.64
CA CYS A 29 -8.13 3.46 6.55
C CYS A 29 -7.33 2.32 7.20
N ILE A 30 -6.36 1.72 6.49
CA ILE A 30 -5.48 0.71 7.06
C ILE A 30 -4.63 1.34 8.17
N VAL A 31 -3.98 2.46 7.90
CA VAL A 31 -3.14 3.15 8.89
C VAL A 31 -3.94 3.61 10.10
N ALA A 32 -5.15 4.14 9.90
CA ALA A 32 -6.05 4.48 11.00
C ALA A 32 -6.34 3.26 11.90
N LYS A 33 -6.58 2.08 11.31
CA LYS A 33 -6.76 0.83 12.07
C LYS A 33 -5.48 0.38 12.77
N MET A 34 -4.30 0.61 12.18
CA MET A 34 -3.01 0.31 12.81
C MET A 34 -2.75 1.19 14.04
N ILE A 35 -3.13 2.47 13.99
CA ILE A 35 -3.07 3.38 15.14
C ILE A 35 -4.01 2.88 16.24
N VAL A 36 -5.28 2.61 15.92
CA VAL A 36 -6.29 2.14 16.91
C VAL A 36 -5.87 0.82 17.55
N LYS A 37 -5.25 -0.09 16.80
CA LYS A 37 -4.75 -1.38 17.32
C LYS A 37 -3.41 -1.28 18.05
N GLY A 38 -2.79 -0.09 18.11
CA GLY A 38 -1.51 0.13 18.77
C GLY A 38 -0.29 -0.43 18.02
N ALA A 39 -0.40 -0.68 16.72
CA ALA A 39 0.75 -1.03 15.88
C ALA A 39 1.64 0.21 15.58
N ILE A 40 1.06 1.41 15.65
CA ILE A 40 1.77 2.70 15.60
C ILE A 40 1.43 3.42 16.91
N LYS A 41 2.44 3.61 17.78
CA LYS A 41 2.24 4.14 19.15
C LYS A 41 2.83 5.54 19.37
N GLU A 42 3.72 5.95 18.49
CA GLU A 42 4.36 7.26 18.58
C GLU A 42 3.33 8.37 18.42
N LYS A 43 3.57 9.49 19.11
CA LYS A 43 2.67 10.66 19.11
C LYS A 43 3.32 11.80 18.35
N GLY A 44 2.49 12.70 17.81
CA GLY A 44 2.95 13.88 17.09
C GLY A 44 2.68 13.78 15.59
N VAL A 45 3.41 14.58 14.81
CA VAL A 45 3.30 14.61 13.34
C VAL A 45 4.28 13.59 12.77
N LEU A 46 3.76 12.44 12.36
CA LEU A 46 4.57 11.32 11.90
C LEU A 46 4.69 11.28 10.37
N SER A 47 5.80 10.70 9.89
CA SER A 47 6.02 10.42 8.47
C SER A 47 5.60 8.99 8.09
N PRO A 48 4.85 8.80 6.98
CA PRO A 48 4.48 7.46 6.51
C PRO A 48 5.68 6.61 6.06
N VAL A 49 6.79 7.25 5.66
CA VAL A 49 7.99 6.55 5.18
C VAL A 49 8.69 5.78 6.31
N THR A 50 8.62 6.28 7.54
CA THR A 50 9.39 5.74 8.66
C THR A 50 8.52 5.12 9.76
N HIS A 51 7.28 5.55 9.92
CA HIS A 51 6.44 5.15 11.07
C HIS A 51 5.37 4.10 10.73
N ILE A 52 5.21 3.74 9.45
CA ILE A 52 4.29 2.66 9.06
C ILE A 52 5.06 1.34 9.00
N PRO A 53 4.68 0.33 9.80
CA PRO A 53 5.22 -1.02 9.66
C PRO A 53 4.89 -1.60 8.28
N VAL A 54 5.91 -1.69 7.41
CA VAL A 54 5.74 -1.98 5.97
C VAL A 54 5.11 -3.36 5.74
N ALA A 55 5.61 -4.41 6.37
CA ALA A 55 5.14 -5.78 6.14
C ALA A 55 3.63 -5.96 6.39
N PRO A 56 3.07 -5.62 7.59
CA PRO A 56 1.63 -5.77 7.82
C PRO A 56 0.79 -4.77 7.01
N PHE A 57 1.32 -3.59 6.70
CA PHE A 57 0.64 -2.63 5.82
C PHE A 57 0.46 -3.18 4.40
N MET A 58 1.55 -3.72 3.81
CA MET A 58 1.51 -4.36 2.50
C MET A 58 0.59 -5.59 2.47
N GLU A 59 0.59 -6.39 3.54
CA GLU A 59 -0.34 -7.53 3.66
C GLU A 59 -1.81 -7.07 3.65
N HIS A 60 -2.13 -5.96 4.35
CA HIS A 60 -3.47 -5.39 4.35
C HIS A 60 -3.89 -4.79 3.01
N LEU A 61 -2.96 -4.25 2.23
CA LEU A 61 -3.20 -3.79 0.86
C LEU A 61 -3.46 -4.97 -0.09
N LYS A 62 -2.63 -6.02 -0.01
CA LYS A 62 -2.79 -7.25 -0.80
C LYS A 62 -4.16 -7.89 -0.58
N LYS A 63 -4.64 -7.97 0.67
CA LYS A 63 -5.99 -8.48 1.01
C LYS A 63 -7.14 -7.66 0.39
N ARG A 64 -6.87 -6.45 -0.10
CA ARG A 64 -7.84 -5.55 -0.74
C ARG A 64 -7.61 -5.40 -2.25
N GLY A 65 -6.82 -6.29 -2.83
CA GLY A 65 -6.54 -6.31 -4.26
C GLY A 65 -5.53 -5.27 -4.74
N ILE A 66 -4.80 -4.61 -3.84
CA ILE A 66 -3.68 -3.73 -4.21
C ILE A 66 -2.40 -4.54 -4.08
N VAL A 67 -1.83 -4.92 -5.23
CA VAL A 67 -0.64 -5.77 -5.32
C VAL A 67 0.46 -5.03 -6.07
N ILE A 68 1.68 -5.12 -5.55
CA ILE A 68 2.89 -4.62 -6.19
C ILE A 68 3.63 -5.83 -6.76
N SER A 69 3.96 -5.77 -8.05
CA SER A 69 4.73 -6.80 -8.75
C SER A 69 6.13 -6.28 -9.04
N GLU A 70 7.13 -7.03 -8.64
CA GLU A 70 8.54 -6.69 -8.79
C GLU A 70 9.22 -7.65 -9.77
N LYS A 71 10.00 -7.09 -10.70
CA LYS A 71 10.78 -7.84 -11.69
C LYS A 71 12.24 -7.41 -11.62
N MET A 72 13.15 -8.36 -11.47
CA MET A 72 14.60 -8.17 -11.53
C MET A 72 15.13 -8.73 -12.84
N GLU A 73 15.91 -7.93 -13.56
CA GLU A 73 16.51 -8.31 -14.84
C GLU A 73 17.99 -7.92 -14.86
N GLU A 74 18.84 -8.80 -15.39
CA GLU A 74 20.21 -8.41 -15.72
C GLU A 74 20.19 -7.54 -16.98
N LEU A 75 20.95 -6.45 -16.93
CA LEU A 75 21.13 -5.61 -18.11
C LEU A 75 22.27 -6.25 -18.91
N THR A 76 21.94 -6.87 -20.03
CA THR A 76 22.91 -7.24 -21.05
C THR A 76 23.05 -6.07 -22.00
N ASP A 77 24.29 -5.66 -22.29
CA ASP A 77 24.63 -4.55 -23.19
C ASP A 77 24.13 -4.81 -24.63
#